data_AF-A0A378WRP9-F1
#
_entry.id   AF-A0A378WRP9-F1
#
_cell.length_a   1.000
_cell.length_b   1.000
_cell.length_c   1.000
_cell.angle_alpha   90.00
_cell.angle_beta   90.00
_cell.angle_gamma   90.00
#
_symmetry.space_group_name_H-M   'P 1'
#
loop_
_entity.id
_entity.type
_entity.pdbx_description
1 polymer ?
#
loop_
_entity_poly.entity_id
_entity_poly.type
_entity_poly.pdbx_seq_one_letter_code
_entity_poly.pdbx_strand_id
1 'polypeptide(L)'
;MKYSFDSADAPTRKETQYYEMLGHRAIWHKGWKAVTVHGPTSGLSNFDKDRWELYHTDVDRSENHDLAEEYPDKLRDMIGLWFREAEINKVLPLNDLGVTGKDLQTFLGLEFKVPVPPCGKYVYYPGTTEVPERAAANTHAVSFKVLAEVSTTPETQGVIFAHGSRFGGHALYIKDEKLRYTYNFLGIPPEQRLEAPAPEPGRHIIGVDFRKERPGDHGEFWGTATLYVDDEAVAQSEIRTQSGHFTLCGEGLCIGYDSADTVTGDYRGRFDFTGGEIAKVIFDIADDAYVDVEKHYEAALSRD
;
A
#
# COMPACT_ATOMS: atom_id res chain seq x y z
N MET A 1 1.39 4.38 -31.39
CA MET A 1 0.82 5.60 -31.99
C MET A 1 1.82 6.44 -32.77
N LYS A 2 3.09 6.03 -33.00
CA LYS A 2 4.09 6.88 -33.70
C LYS A 2 3.62 7.42 -35.06
N TYR A 3 2.81 6.67 -35.80
CA TYR A 3 2.28 7.04 -37.11
C TYR A 3 1.32 8.24 -37.09
N SER A 4 0.75 8.63 -35.95
CA SER A 4 -0.18 9.78 -35.85
C SER A 4 0.53 11.12 -35.67
N PHE A 5 1.85 11.14 -35.46
CA PHE A 5 2.62 12.39 -35.33
C PHE A 5 2.92 13.03 -36.69
N ASP A 6 2.98 12.23 -37.76
CA ASP A 6 3.32 12.69 -39.11
C ASP A 6 2.08 13.09 -39.94
N SER A 7 0.88 12.70 -39.51
CA SER A 7 -0.38 12.97 -40.20
C SER A 7 -1.55 12.92 -39.22
N ALA A 8 -2.22 14.06 -39.03
CA ALA A 8 -3.36 14.20 -38.13
C ALA A 8 -4.53 13.26 -38.51
N ASP A 9 -4.75 13.03 -39.81
CA ASP A 9 -5.84 12.20 -40.33
C ASP A 9 -5.41 10.75 -40.63
N ALA A 10 -4.25 10.32 -40.11
CA ALA A 10 -3.79 8.95 -40.34
C ALA A 10 -4.79 7.95 -39.71
N PRO A 11 -5.28 6.95 -40.48
CA PRO A 11 -6.18 5.95 -39.93
C PRO A 11 -5.49 5.18 -38.81
N THR A 12 -6.26 4.76 -37.82
CA THR A 12 -5.73 3.91 -36.76
C THR A 12 -5.20 2.60 -37.34
N ARG A 13 -3.99 2.22 -36.94
CA ARG A 13 -3.41 0.91 -37.26
C ARG A 13 -3.76 -0.14 -36.20
N LYS A 14 -4.41 0.28 -35.10
CA LYS A 14 -4.91 -0.66 -34.09
C LYS A 14 -6.23 -1.23 -34.58
N GLU A 15 -6.33 -2.56 -34.59
CA GLU A 15 -7.58 -3.25 -34.91
C GLU A 15 -8.39 -3.57 -33.66
N THR A 16 -7.71 -3.99 -32.59
CA THR A 16 -8.32 -4.42 -31.32
C THR A 16 -7.62 -3.75 -30.16
N GLN A 17 -8.39 -3.35 -29.15
CA GLN A 17 -7.90 -2.97 -27.84
C GLN A 17 -8.79 -3.62 -26.78
N TYR A 18 -8.19 -4.48 -25.98
CA TYR A 18 -8.81 -5.13 -24.83
C TYR A 18 -8.60 -4.29 -23.57
N TYR A 19 -9.55 -4.37 -22.64
CA TYR A 19 -9.51 -3.72 -21.33
C TYR A 19 -10.06 -4.66 -20.25
N GLU A 20 -9.36 -4.73 -19.12
CA GLU A 20 -9.84 -5.24 -17.85
C GLU A 20 -9.22 -4.41 -16.73
N MET A 21 -10.06 -3.93 -15.79
CA MET A 21 -9.60 -3.22 -14.60
C MET A 21 -10.67 -3.31 -13.52
N LEU A 22 -10.28 -3.82 -12.34
CA LEU A 22 -11.14 -3.89 -11.16
C LEU A 22 -12.47 -4.63 -11.44
N GLY A 23 -12.46 -5.59 -12.36
CA GLY A 23 -13.64 -6.35 -12.77
C GLY A 23 -14.41 -5.75 -13.95
N HIS A 24 -14.15 -4.49 -14.34
CA HIS A 24 -14.74 -3.92 -15.56
C HIS A 24 -14.09 -4.51 -16.81
N ARG A 25 -14.91 -4.88 -17.78
CA ARG A 25 -14.48 -5.54 -19.01
C ARG A 25 -14.92 -4.71 -20.20
N ALA A 26 -14.00 -4.43 -21.11
CA ALA A 26 -14.34 -3.80 -22.37
C ALA A 26 -13.45 -4.26 -23.50
N ILE A 27 -13.98 -4.19 -24.71
CA ILE A 27 -13.22 -4.40 -25.92
C ILE A 27 -13.62 -3.39 -26.98
N TRP A 28 -12.63 -2.77 -27.59
CA TRP A 28 -12.78 -2.01 -28.82
C TRP A 28 -12.23 -2.82 -29.99
N HIS A 29 -12.99 -2.95 -31.07
CA HIS A 29 -12.56 -3.60 -32.30
C HIS A 29 -13.15 -2.90 -33.52
N LYS A 30 -12.29 -2.28 -34.33
CA LYS A 30 -12.65 -1.64 -35.60
C LYS A 30 -13.90 -0.75 -35.49
N GLY A 31 -13.85 0.22 -34.57
CA GLY A 31 -14.92 1.20 -34.35
C GLY A 31 -16.02 0.73 -33.38
N TRP A 32 -16.19 -0.57 -33.19
CA TRP A 32 -17.16 -1.12 -32.23
C TRP A 32 -16.56 -1.27 -30.85
N LYS A 33 -17.33 -0.94 -29.82
CA LYS A 33 -16.95 -1.12 -28.43
C LYS A 33 -18.04 -1.88 -27.69
N ALA A 34 -17.67 -2.95 -26.99
CA ALA A 34 -18.53 -3.59 -26.01
C ALA A 34 -17.95 -3.36 -24.61
N VAL A 35 -18.80 -3.05 -23.63
CA VAL A 35 -18.38 -2.75 -22.25
C VAL A 35 -19.40 -3.30 -21.26
N THR A 36 -18.93 -3.81 -20.13
CA THR A 36 -19.80 -4.22 -19.02
C THR A 36 -20.18 -3.05 -18.13
N VAL A 37 -21.46 -3.01 -17.76
CA VAL A 37 -21.93 -2.26 -16.58
C VAL A 37 -21.63 -3.10 -15.35
N HIS A 38 -20.41 -2.94 -14.83
CA HIS A 38 -19.94 -3.59 -13.60
C HIS A 38 -19.98 -2.60 -12.43
N GLY A 39 -20.01 -3.11 -11.20
CA GLY A 39 -20.04 -2.30 -9.99
C GLY A 39 -18.85 -1.33 -9.95
N PRO A 40 -19.04 -0.06 -9.53
CA PRO A 40 -18.01 0.98 -9.61
C PRO A 40 -16.81 0.73 -8.69
N THR A 41 -16.91 -0.26 -7.80
CA THR A 41 -15.83 -0.72 -6.92
C THR A 41 -15.80 -2.24 -6.91
N SER A 42 -14.59 -2.80 -6.88
CA SER A 42 -14.32 -4.23 -6.75
C SER A 42 -15.13 -4.86 -5.61
N GLY A 43 -15.76 -6.01 -5.88
CA GLY A 43 -16.44 -6.85 -4.88
C GLY A 43 -17.94 -6.57 -4.73
N LEU A 44 -18.47 -5.61 -5.50
CA LEU A 44 -19.88 -5.19 -5.45
C LEU A 44 -20.77 -5.83 -6.52
N SER A 45 -20.22 -6.38 -7.60
CA SER A 45 -21.02 -6.98 -8.69
C SER A 45 -20.78 -8.49 -8.80
N ASN A 46 -21.42 -9.12 -9.80
CA ASN A 46 -21.21 -10.51 -10.13
C ASN A 46 -21.00 -10.63 -11.65
N PHE A 47 -19.86 -11.19 -12.06
CA PHE A 47 -19.47 -11.25 -13.47
C PHE A 47 -20.50 -11.91 -14.40
N ASP A 48 -21.25 -12.88 -13.89
CA ASP A 48 -22.31 -13.61 -14.60
C ASP A 48 -23.60 -12.79 -14.79
N LYS A 49 -23.78 -11.73 -14.00
CA LYS A 49 -24.96 -10.85 -14.02
C LYS A 49 -24.71 -9.51 -14.70
N ASP A 50 -23.46 -9.20 -15.03
CA ASP A 50 -23.12 -7.94 -15.67
C ASP A 50 -23.85 -7.80 -17.02
N ARG A 51 -24.55 -6.68 -17.19
CA ARG A 51 -25.08 -6.28 -18.50
C ARG A 51 -23.93 -5.80 -19.38
N TRP A 52 -23.94 -6.21 -20.64
CA TRP A 52 -23.07 -5.64 -21.65
C TRP A 52 -23.82 -4.61 -22.49
N GLU A 53 -23.16 -3.50 -22.77
CA GLU A 53 -23.60 -2.45 -23.68
C GLU A 53 -22.73 -2.47 -24.93
N LEU A 54 -23.29 -2.03 -26.06
CA LEU A 54 -22.62 -2.00 -27.36
C LEU A 54 -22.66 -0.59 -27.95
N TYR A 55 -21.53 -0.10 -28.43
CA TYR A 55 -21.40 1.22 -29.05
C TYR A 55 -20.62 1.16 -30.36
N HIS A 56 -20.92 2.07 -31.28
CA HIS A 56 -20.09 2.30 -32.47
C HIS A 56 -19.41 3.67 -32.37
N THR A 57 -18.19 3.68 -31.83
CA THR A 57 -17.43 4.89 -31.48
C THR A 57 -17.03 5.77 -32.67
N ASP A 58 -16.95 5.24 -33.89
CA ASP A 58 -16.69 6.06 -35.10
C ASP A 58 -17.87 6.97 -35.47
N VAL A 59 -19.10 6.63 -35.07
CA VAL A 59 -20.31 7.43 -35.33
C VAL A 59 -20.85 8.11 -34.06
N ASP A 60 -20.70 7.46 -32.91
CA ASP A 60 -21.07 7.98 -31.58
C ASP A 60 -19.87 7.87 -30.64
N ARG A 61 -18.95 8.84 -30.76
CA ARG A 61 -17.74 8.92 -29.92
C ARG A 61 -18.07 9.08 -28.43
N SER A 62 -19.24 9.61 -28.10
CA SER A 62 -19.70 9.83 -26.74
C SER A 62 -20.32 8.60 -26.09
N GLU A 63 -20.58 7.53 -26.84
CA GLU A 63 -21.19 6.30 -26.32
C GLU A 63 -22.57 6.59 -25.69
N ASN A 64 -23.35 7.47 -26.30
CA ASN A 64 -24.66 7.90 -25.78
C ASN A 64 -25.78 6.91 -26.11
N HIS A 65 -25.62 6.10 -27.17
CA HIS A 65 -26.65 5.18 -27.64
C HIS A 65 -26.18 3.74 -27.52
N ASP A 66 -26.74 3.01 -26.55
CA ASP A 66 -26.52 1.58 -26.44
C ASP A 66 -27.27 0.84 -27.57
N LEU A 67 -26.49 0.11 -28.38
CA LEU A 67 -26.91 -0.63 -29.56
C LEU A 67 -27.06 -2.14 -29.28
N ALA A 68 -26.95 -2.57 -28.01
CA ALA A 68 -26.97 -3.98 -27.63
C ALA A 68 -28.25 -4.71 -28.09
N GLU A 69 -29.41 -4.08 -27.96
CA GLU A 69 -30.70 -4.65 -28.38
C GLU A 69 -30.88 -4.64 -29.91
N GLU A 70 -30.29 -3.67 -30.62
CA GLU A 70 -30.40 -3.54 -32.08
C GLU A 70 -29.46 -4.51 -32.80
N TYR A 71 -28.27 -4.77 -32.25
CA TYR A 71 -27.26 -5.66 -32.84
C TYR A 71 -26.80 -6.76 -31.86
N PRO A 72 -27.69 -7.67 -31.43
CA PRO A 72 -27.37 -8.68 -30.42
C PRO A 72 -26.30 -9.68 -30.89
N ASP A 73 -26.28 -10.04 -32.18
CA ASP A 73 -25.24 -10.91 -32.74
C ASP A 73 -23.86 -10.24 -32.72
N LYS A 74 -23.81 -8.93 -33.04
CA LYS A 74 -22.57 -8.15 -32.98
C LYS A 74 -22.05 -8.07 -31.55
N LEU A 75 -22.93 -7.85 -30.58
CA LEU A 75 -22.54 -7.85 -29.17
C LEU A 75 -21.96 -9.21 -28.75
N ARG A 76 -22.63 -10.32 -29.11
CA ARG A 76 -22.12 -11.67 -28.82
C ARG A 76 -20.72 -11.90 -29.42
N ASP A 77 -20.48 -11.45 -30.64
CA ASP A 77 -19.17 -11.56 -31.30
C ASP A 77 -18.09 -10.75 -30.57
N MET A 78 -18.43 -9.55 -30.11
CA MET A 78 -17.52 -8.70 -29.33
C MET A 78 -17.19 -9.32 -27.96
N ILE A 79 -18.19 -9.87 -27.26
CA ILE A 79 -17.98 -10.59 -26.00
C ILE A 79 -17.06 -11.80 -26.22
N GLY A 80 -17.32 -12.58 -27.27
CA GLY A 80 -16.46 -13.72 -27.63
C GLY A 80 -15.03 -13.30 -27.98
N LEU A 81 -14.85 -12.15 -28.64
CA LEU A 81 -13.53 -11.59 -28.89
C LEU A 81 -12.85 -11.16 -27.59
N TRP A 82 -13.57 -10.55 -26.65
CA TRP A 82 -13.01 -10.16 -25.35
C TRP A 82 -12.48 -11.38 -24.59
N PHE A 83 -13.22 -12.49 -24.54
CA PHE A 83 -12.74 -13.71 -23.86
C PHE A 83 -11.52 -14.34 -24.52
N ARG A 84 -11.42 -14.31 -25.86
CA ARG A 84 -10.21 -14.77 -26.57
C ARG A 84 -9.00 -13.91 -26.21
N GLU A 85 -9.16 -12.58 -26.21
CA GLU A 85 -8.10 -11.66 -25.81
C GLU A 85 -7.72 -11.85 -24.34
N ALA A 86 -8.71 -12.06 -23.44
CA ALA A 86 -8.46 -12.33 -22.03
C ALA A 86 -7.62 -13.59 -21.82
N GLU A 87 -7.88 -14.66 -22.57
CA GLU A 87 -7.12 -15.91 -22.52
C GLU A 87 -5.68 -15.71 -23.03
N ILE A 88 -5.51 -15.09 -24.21
CA ILE A 88 -4.20 -14.80 -24.79
C ILE A 88 -3.34 -13.97 -23.83
N ASN A 89 -3.96 -13.01 -23.13
CA ASN A 89 -3.29 -12.11 -22.20
C ASN A 89 -3.26 -12.63 -20.74
N LYS A 90 -3.68 -13.89 -20.49
CA LYS A 90 -3.67 -14.53 -19.16
C LYS A 90 -4.41 -13.75 -18.06
N VAL A 91 -5.54 -13.14 -18.43
CA VAL A 91 -6.38 -12.37 -17.50
C VAL A 91 -7.28 -13.28 -16.66
N LEU A 92 -7.51 -14.51 -17.12
CA LEU A 92 -8.37 -15.46 -16.42
C LEU A 92 -7.57 -16.26 -15.36
N PRO A 93 -8.17 -16.58 -14.19
CA PRO A 93 -9.54 -16.25 -13.79
C PRO A 93 -9.72 -14.76 -13.42
N LEU A 94 -10.93 -14.23 -13.66
CA LEU A 94 -11.27 -12.87 -13.25
C LEU A 94 -11.34 -12.75 -11.73
N ASN A 95 -10.90 -11.60 -11.24
CA ASN A 95 -10.87 -11.28 -9.83
C ASN A 95 -11.20 -9.79 -9.64
N ASP A 96 -12.27 -9.51 -8.90
CA ASP A 96 -12.66 -8.19 -8.45
C ASP A 96 -12.71 -8.11 -6.92
N LEU A 97 -11.79 -8.76 -6.20
CA LEU A 97 -11.75 -8.70 -4.73
C LEU A 97 -11.66 -7.24 -4.25
N GLY A 98 -12.59 -6.87 -3.37
CA GLY A 98 -12.55 -5.57 -2.70
C GLY A 98 -11.33 -5.44 -1.77
N VAL A 99 -10.72 -4.25 -1.75
CA VAL A 99 -9.67 -3.88 -0.77
C VAL A 99 -10.25 -3.37 0.56
N THR A 100 -11.56 -3.56 0.77
CA THR A 100 -12.30 -3.25 2.00
C THR A 100 -13.43 -4.26 2.19
N GLY A 101 -14.09 -4.24 3.35
CA GLY A 101 -15.28 -5.07 3.60
C GLY A 101 -14.98 -6.57 3.67
N LYS A 102 -15.90 -7.38 3.13
CA LYS A 102 -15.87 -8.86 3.23
C LYS A 102 -14.65 -9.50 2.57
N ASP A 103 -14.08 -8.88 1.54
CA ASP A 103 -13.01 -9.45 0.72
C ASP A 103 -11.61 -9.12 1.24
N LEU A 104 -11.48 -8.14 2.15
CA LEU A 104 -10.20 -7.63 2.63
C LEU A 104 -9.27 -8.74 3.14
N GLN A 105 -9.79 -9.70 3.91
CA GLN A 105 -8.98 -10.79 4.46
C GLN A 105 -8.45 -11.72 3.36
N THR A 106 -9.27 -12.03 2.36
CA THR A 106 -8.83 -12.82 1.19
C THR A 106 -7.79 -12.06 0.39
N PHE A 107 -8.00 -10.75 0.15
CA PHE A 107 -7.05 -9.89 -0.55
C PHE A 107 -5.68 -9.89 0.15
N LEU A 108 -5.66 -9.60 1.46
CA LEU A 108 -4.43 -9.62 2.29
C LEU A 108 -3.78 -11.01 2.33
N GLY A 109 -4.57 -12.08 2.24
CA GLY A 109 -4.08 -13.45 2.22
C GLY A 109 -3.37 -13.85 0.92
N LEU A 110 -3.72 -13.21 -0.20
CA LEU A 110 -3.09 -13.42 -1.52
C LEU A 110 -1.80 -12.62 -1.69
N GLU A 111 -1.51 -11.69 -0.79
CA GLU A 111 -0.31 -10.87 -0.91
C GLU A 111 0.96 -11.69 -0.76
N PHE A 112 1.95 -11.36 -1.58
CA PHE A 112 3.28 -11.93 -1.46
C PHE A 112 3.88 -11.51 -0.11
N LYS A 113 4.34 -12.51 0.65
CA LYS A 113 5.03 -12.33 1.93
C LYS A 113 6.48 -12.74 1.76
N VAL A 114 7.41 -11.81 2.00
CA VAL A 114 8.83 -12.18 2.13
C VAL A 114 8.97 -13.12 3.33
N PRO A 115 9.66 -14.26 3.19
CA PRO A 115 9.92 -15.15 4.32
C PRO A 115 10.62 -14.40 5.45
N VAL A 116 10.10 -14.53 6.66
CA VAL A 116 10.72 -13.94 7.85
C VAL A 116 12.11 -14.56 8.03
N PRO A 117 13.17 -13.77 8.24
CA PRO A 117 14.49 -14.29 8.54
C PRO A 117 14.42 -15.26 9.74
N PRO A 118 15.17 -16.37 9.76
CA PRO A 118 15.12 -17.34 10.86
C PRO A 118 15.38 -16.74 12.26
N CYS A 119 16.08 -15.59 12.32
CA CYS A 119 16.35 -14.87 13.56
C CYS A 119 15.24 -13.89 13.98
N GLY A 120 14.16 -13.73 13.19
CA GLY A 120 13.08 -12.77 13.41
C GLY A 120 13.46 -11.30 13.20
N LYS A 121 14.71 -11.03 12.81
CA LYS A 121 15.29 -9.69 12.78
C LYS A 121 15.67 -9.25 11.37
N TYR A 122 15.37 -8.00 11.07
CA TYR A 122 15.74 -7.32 9.83
C TYR A 122 16.74 -6.21 10.16
N VAL A 123 17.87 -6.17 9.47
CA VAL A 123 18.92 -5.17 9.70
C VAL A 123 19.06 -4.30 8.47
N TYR A 124 18.87 -3.00 8.65
CA TYR A 124 18.96 -1.98 7.61
C TYR A 124 20.09 -1.02 7.92
N TYR A 125 20.73 -0.51 6.87
CA TYR A 125 21.86 0.42 6.94
C TYR A 125 21.52 1.72 6.20
N PRO A 126 22.06 2.88 6.61
CA PRO A 126 21.86 4.11 5.85
C PRO A 126 22.61 4.09 4.51
N GLY A 127 22.34 5.09 3.66
CA GLY A 127 23.02 5.26 2.38
C GLY A 127 22.56 4.30 1.29
N THR A 128 21.46 3.59 1.50
CA THR A 128 20.78 2.77 0.49
C THR A 128 19.58 3.50 -0.08
N THR A 129 19.06 3.00 -1.20
CA THR A 129 17.71 3.37 -1.66
C THR A 129 16.64 2.80 -0.74
N GLU A 130 15.41 3.25 -0.91
CA GLU A 130 14.25 2.73 -0.18
C GLU A 130 14.11 1.22 -0.38
N VAL A 131 13.71 0.53 0.68
CA VAL A 131 13.29 -0.87 0.61
C VAL A 131 11.78 -0.88 0.38
N PRO A 132 11.27 -1.43 -0.72
CA PRO A 132 9.83 -1.48 -0.98
C PRO A 132 9.09 -2.07 0.22
N GLU A 133 7.97 -1.49 0.61
CA GLU A 133 7.23 -1.88 1.82
C GLU A 133 6.96 -3.40 1.90
N ARG A 134 6.64 -4.04 0.76
CA ARG A 134 6.41 -5.49 0.66
C ARG A 134 7.65 -6.36 0.93
N ALA A 135 8.84 -5.77 0.84
CA ALA A 135 10.12 -6.43 1.11
C ALA A 135 10.75 -5.98 2.44
N ALA A 136 10.21 -4.94 3.07
CA ALA A 136 10.67 -4.42 4.36
C ALA A 136 10.13 -5.26 5.53
N ALA A 137 10.56 -4.91 6.75
CA ALA A 137 10.07 -5.54 7.96
C ALA A 137 8.59 -5.20 8.14
N ASN A 138 7.74 -6.23 8.21
CA ASN A 138 6.31 -6.05 8.29
C ASN A 138 5.86 -5.73 9.72
N THR A 139 5.48 -4.48 9.98
CA THR A 139 4.98 -4.01 11.28
C THR A 139 3.45 -3.98 11.35
N HIS A 140 2.74 -4.49 10.34
CA HIS A 140 1.28 -4.46 10.30
C HIS A 140 0.68 -5.52 11.21
N ALA A 141 -0.28 -5.12 12.05
CA ALA A 141 -1.06 -6.02 12.90
C ALA A 141 -0.22 -6.93 13.83
N VAL A 142 0.99 -6.51 14.20
CA VAL A 142 1.92 -7.24 15.07
C VAL A 142 2.55 -6.31 16.11
N SER A 143 3.06 -6.88 17.19
CA SER A 143 3.99 -6.17 18.07
C SER A 143 5.37 -6.06 17.40
N PHE A 144 6.09 -4.97 17.64
CA PHE A 144 7.42 -4.77 17.05
C PHE A 144 8.34 -3.96 17.95
N LYS A 145 9.64 -4.18 17.78
CA LYS A 145 10.69 -3.34 18.34
C LYS A 145 11.58 -2.83 17.21
N VAL A 146 11.92 -1.55 17.26
CA VAL A 146 12.91 -0.94 16.36
C VAL A 146 14.04 -0.38 17.19
N LEU A 147 15.27 -0.77 16.90
CA LEU A 147 16.47 -0.35 17.61
C LEU A 147 17.44 0.28 16.61
N ALA A 148 17.78 1.55 16.81
CA ALA A 148 18.74 2.29 16.02
C ALA A 148 20.03 2.52 16.81
N GLU A 149 21.16 2.09 16.27
CA GLU A 149 22.47 2.43 16.81
C GLU A 149 22.92 3.76 16.17
N VAL A 150 22.99 4.83 16.99
CA VAL A 150 23.22 6.20 16.51
C VAL A 150 24.32 6.87 17.31
N SER A 151 25.20 7.60 16.63
CA SER A 151 26.14 8.54 17.25
C SER A 151 25.63 9.97 17.05
N THR A 152 25.46 10.71 18.13
CA THR A 152 24.91 12.07 18.15
C THR A 152 25.97 13.11 18.52
N THR A 153 25.72 14.34 18.08
CA THR A 153 26.44 15.58 18.41
C THR A 153 25.40 16.67 18.71
N PRO A 154 25.80 17.84 19.23
CA PRO A 154 24.86 18.95 19.44
C PRO A 154 24.15 19.41 18.15
N GLU A 155 24.74 19.15 16.98
CA GLU A 155 24.17 19.53 15.68
C GLU A 155 23.28 18.44 15.05
N THR A 156 23.12 17.27 15.70
CA THR A 156 22.37 16.14 15.15
C THR A 156 20.92 16.49 14.86
N GLN A 157 20.48 16.21 13.63
CA GLN A 157 19.11 16.38 13.19
C GLN A 157 18.79 15.48 12.00
N GLY A 158 17.52 15.24 11.75
CA GLY A 158 17.03 14.47 10.61
C GLY A 158 16.41 13.13 10.99
N VAL A 159 16.02 12.38 9.96
CA VAL A 159 15.29 11.12 10.09
C VAL A 159 16.24 9.97 10.40
N ILE A 160 15.96 9.20 11.45
CA ILE A 160 16.67 7.94 11.75
C ILE A 160 16.11 6.83 10.86
N PHE A 161 14.79 6.66 10.86
CA PHE A 161 14.09 5.86 9.87
C PHE A 161 12.70 6.44 9.59
N ALA A 162 12.20 6.19 8.38
CA ALA A 162 10.81 6.43 8.00
C ALA A 162 10.31 5.24 7.18
N HIS A 163 9.08 4.81 7.45
CA HIS A 163 8.42 3.74 6.70
C HIS A 163 6.97 4.13 6.48
N GLY A 164 6.63 4.44 5.23
CA GLY A 164 5.30 4.86 4.82
C GLY A 164 5.28 6.24 4.17
N SER A 165 4.16 6.95 4.31
CA SER A 165 3.93 8.27 3.70
C SER A 165 2.91 9.11 4.47
N ARG A 166 2.47 10.24 3.91
CA ARG A 166 1.34 11.01 4.48
C ARG A 166 0.04 10.22 4.59
N PHE A 167 -0.09 9.09 3.88
CA PHE A 167 -1.26 8.22 3.93
C PHE A 167 -1.22 7.20 5.08
N GLY A 168 -0.11 7.10 5.82
CA GLY A 168 0.05 6.14 6.90
C GLY A 168 1.53 5.77 7.06
N GLY A 169 1.92 5.28 8.23
CA GLY A 169 3.31 4.89 8.46
C GLY A 169 3.84 5.34 9.81
N HIS A 170 5.15 5.25 9.96
CA HIS A 170 5.84 5.74 11.14
C HIS A 170 7.25 6.24 10.84
N ALA A 171 7.70 7.19 11.65
CA ALA A 171 9.02 7.78 11.53
C ALA A 171 9.62 8.06 12.91
N LEU A 172 10.92 7.79 13.04
CA LEU A 172 11.75 8.16 14.17
C LEU A 172 12.79 9.18 13.70
N TYR A 173 12.87 10.33 14.35
CA TYR A 173 13.69 11.45 13.88
C TYR A 173 14.09 12.39 15.02
N ILE A 174 15.15 13.17 14.79
CA ILE A 174 15.60 14.23 15.70
C ILE A 174 15.35 15.58 15.02
N LYS A 175 14.65 16.48 15.70
CA LYS A 175 14.37 17.83 15.19
C LYS A 175 14.15 18.80 16.34
N ASP A 176 14.72 19.99 16.21
CA ASP A 176 14.64 21.07 17.20
C ASP A 176 15.05 20.58 18.61
N GLU A 177 16.18 19.85 18.70
CA GLU A 177 16.72 19.27 19.96
C GLU A 177 15.78 18.24 20.63
N LYS A 178 14.83 17.68 19.88
CA LYS A 178 13.91 16.65 20.39
C LYS A 178 13.97 15.39 19.56
N LEU A 179 13.99 14.26 20.26
CA LEU A 179 13.77 12.95 19.68
C LEU A 179 12.26 12.70 19.58
N ARG A 180 11.78 12.36 18.38
CA ARG A 180 10.36 12.15 18.09
C ARG A 180 10.14 10.82 17.40
N TYR A 181 9.15 10.09 17.88
CA TYR A 181 8.53 8.99 17.14
C TYR A 181 7.10 9.39 16.79
N THR A 182 6.76 9.32 15.51
CA THR A 182 5.42 9.63 15.03
C THR A 182 4.84 8.41 14.33
N TYR A 183 3.63 8.02 14.71
CA TYR A 183 2.82 7.06 13.98
C TYR A 183 1.66 7.80 13.28
N ASN A 184 1.69 7.81 11.95
CA ASN A 184 0.64 8.32 11.10
C ASN A 184 -0.37 7.19 10.83
N PHE A 185 -1.56 7.30 11.41
CA PHE A 185 -2.62 6.32 11.19
C PHE A 185 -3.51 6.77 10.03
N LEU A 186 -3.34 6.16 8.86
CA LEU A 186 -4.16 6.40 7.66
C LEU A 186 -4.22 7.87 7.17
N GLY A 187 -3.25 8.72 7.55
CA GLY A 187 -3.29 10.15 7.27
C GLY A 187 -4.34 10.92 8.09
N ILE A 188 -4.95 10.28 9.09
CA ILE A 188 -6.03 10.87 9.89
C ILE A 188 -5.42 11.72 11.02
N PRO A 189 -5.63 13.05 11.03
CA PRO A 189 -5.14 13.90 12.11
C PRO A 189 -5.96 13.72 13.40
N PRO A 190 -5.37 13.98 14.58
CA PRO A 190 -3.96 14.33 14.79
C PRO A 190 -3.03 13.10 14.66
N GLU A 191 -1.78 13.36 14.26
CA GLU A 191 -0.71 12.36 14.30
C GLU A 191 -0.46 11.90 15.75
N GLN A 192 -0.11 10.63 15.93
CA GLN A 192 0.20 10.05 17.24
C GLN A 192 1.70 10.19 17.48
N ARG A 193 2.10 10.95 18.49
CA ARG A 193 3.50 11.33 18.69
C ARG A 193 3.99 11.07 20.10
N LEU A 194 5.17 10.48 20.19
CA LEU A 194 5.99 10.41 21.38
C LEU A 194 7.18 11.36 21.20
N GLU A 195 7.53 12.08 22.25
CA GLU A 195 8.58 13.09 22.22
C GLU A 195 9.38 13.08 23.53
N ALA A 196 10.69 13.21 23.41
CA ALA A 196 11.62 13.41 24.51
C ALA A 196 12.73 14.39 24.07
N PRO A 197 13.53 14.95 25.00
CA PRO A 197 14.78 15.62 24.63
C PRO A 197 15.64 14.71 23.75
N ALA A 198 16.38 15.29 22.79
CA ALA A 198 17.38 14.55 22.04
C ALA A 198 18.47 14.02 23.00
N PRO A 199 19.06 12.84 22.71
CA PRO A 199 20.13 12.32 23.54
C PRO A 199 21.36 13.23 23.49
N GLU A 200 22.11 13.25 24.59
CA GLU A 200 23.39 13.96 24.68
C GLU A 200 24.38 13.47 23.60
N PRO A 201 25.45 14.22 23.30
CA PRO A 201 26.46 13.78 22.36
C PRO A 201 27.13 12.47 22.78
N GLY A 202 27.05 11.45 21.94
CA GLY A 202 27.57 10.13 22.28
C GLY A 202 27.04 9.03 21.38
N ARG A 203 27.37 7.78 21.72
CA ARG A 203 26.78 6.59 21.10
C ARG A 203 25.59 6.15 21.93
N HIS A 204 24.46 5.96 21.25
CA HIS A 204 23.19 5.57 21.88
C HIS A 204 22.50 4.46 21.11
N ILE A 205 21.69 3.69 21.83
CA ILE A 205 20.65 2.85 21.25
C ILE A 205 19.32 3.58 21.40
N ILE A 206 18.73 4.02 20.30
CA ILE A 206 17.42 4.66 20.31
C ILE A 206 16.37 3.61 19.93
N GLY A 207 15.40 3.39 20.81
CA GLY A 207 14.44 2.30 20.69
C GLY A 207 13.00 2.75 20.58
N VAL A 208 12.19 2.04 19.79
CA VAL A 208 10.72 2.11 19.82
C VAL A 208 10.19 0.70 20.07
N ASP A 209 9.39 0.54 21.11
CA ASP A 209 8.67 -0.71 21.42
C ASP A 209 7.18 -0.46 21.26
N PHE A 210 6.53 -1.18 20.36
CA PHE A 210 5.08 -1.23 20.27
C PHE A 210 4.58 -2.61 20.69
N ARG A 211 3.84 -2.64 21.80
CA ARG A 211 3.16 -3.83 22.29
C ARG A 211 1.69 -3.76 21.89
N LYS A 212 1.28 -4.60 20.95
CA LYS A 212 -0.12 -4.77 20.57
C LYS A 212 -0.90 -5.37 21.72
N GLU A 213 -2.06 -4.79 22.04
CA GLU A 213 -2.87 -5.21 23.19
C GLU A 213 -4.27 -5.66 22.78
N ARG A 214 -4.90 -4.97 21.81
CA ARG A 214 -6.25 -5.30 21.37
C ARG A 214 -6.54 -4.89 19.92
N PRO A 215 -7.44 -5.60 19.21
CA PRO A 215 -8.02 -5.08 17.98
C PRO A 215 -8.95 -3.90 18.26
N GLY A 216 -9.12 -3.02 17.29
CA GLY A 216 -10.16 -2.00 17.24
C GLY A 216 -11.34 -2.41 16.34
N ASP A 217 -12.33 -1.53 16.24
CA ASP A 217 -13.62 -1.85 15.59
C ASP A 217 -13.54 -1.88 14.06
N HIS A 218 -12.50 -1.29 13.48
CA HIS A 218 -12.35 -1.12 12.03
C HIS A 218 -11.08 -1.79 11.47
N GLY A 219 -10.53 -2.76 12.20
CA GLY A 219 -9.33 -3.51 11.79
C GLY A 219 -8.01 -2.80 12.08
N GLU A 220 -8.04 -1.70 12.85
CA GLU A 220 -6.88 -1.16 13.55
C GLU A 220 -6.50 -2.00 14.76
N PHE A 221 -5.32 -1.76 15.31
CA PHE A 221 -4.87 -2.39 16.55
C PHE A 221 -4.38 -1.35 17.53
N TRP A 222 -4.84 -1.43 18.77
CA TRP A 222 -4.42 -0.57 19.85
C TRP A 222 -3.33 -1.24 20.68
N GLY A 223 -2.39 -0.43 21.15
CA GLY A 223 -1.30 -0.90 21.98
C GLY A 223 -0.49 0.23 22.57
N THR A 224 0.44 -0.13 23.44
CA THR A 224 1.35 0.82 24.06
C THR A 224 2.59 0.96 23.20
N ALA A 225 2.89 2.20 22.78
CA ALA A 225 4.20 2.56 22.24
C ALA A 225 5.07 3.19 23.33
N THR A 226 6.34 2.79 23.38
CA THR A 226 7.34 3.34 24.31
C THR A 226 8.59 3.72 23.53
N LEU A 227 9.08 4.93 23.76
CA LEU A 227 10.32 5.46 23.21
C LEU A 227 11.44 5.31 24.24
N TYR A 228 12.59 4.80 23.80
CA TYR A 228 13.75 4.53 24.64
C TYR A 228 14.98 5.29 24.13
N VAL A 229 15.81 5.72 25.08
CA VAL A 229 17.19 6.11 24.86
C VAL A 229 18.04 5.23 25.78
N ASP A 230 18.89 4.42 25.17
CA ASP A 230 19.62 3.33 25.83
C ASP A 230 18.65 2.41 26.58
N ASP A 231 18.80 2.27 27.90
CA ASP A 231 17.94 1.43 28.74
C ASP A 231 16.77 2.22 29.38
N GLU A 232 16.67 3.53 29.13
CA GLU A 232 15.68 4.41 29.77
C GLU A 232 14.45 4.62 28.88
N ALA A 233 13.25 4.38 29.44
CA ALA A 233 11.99 4.74 28.81
C ALA A 233 11.73 6.25 28.97
N VAL A 234 11.86 7.01 27.89
CA VAL A 234 11.81 8.48 27.91
C VAL A 234 10.43 9.05 27.55
N ALA A 235 9.60 8.28 26.84
CA ALA A 235 8.22 8.64 26.56
C ALA A 235 7.36 7.40 26.33
N GLN A 236 6.06 7.48 26.62
CA GLN A 236 5.12 6.38 26.42
C GLN A 236 3.73 6.94 26.08
N SER A 237 3.03 6.29 25.17
CA SER A 237 1.65 6.62 24.84
C SER A 237 0.90 5.41 24.30
N GLU A 238 -0.41 5.39 24.48
CA GLU A 238 -1.25 4.46 23.74
C GLU A 238 -1.43 4.97 22.31
N ILE A 239 -1.21 4.09 21.34
CA ILE A 239 -1.41 4.39 19.92
C ILE A 239 -2.27 3.32 19.26
N ARG A 240 -2.85 3.67 18.12
CA ARG A 240 -3.46 2.74 17.16
C ARG A 240 -2.62 2.59 15.90
N THR A 241 -2.52 1.37 15.40
CA THR A 241 -1.78 1.00 14.20
C THR A 241 -2.70 0.42 13.12
N GLN A 242 -2.32 0.55 11.85
CA GLN A 242 -3.08 0.01 10.73
C GLN A 242 -2.64 -1.43 10.36
N SER A 243 -3.54 -2.15 9.68
CA SER A 243 -3.33 -3.53 9.21
C SER A 243 -2.97 -3.63 7.74
N GLY A 244 -3.34 -2.62 6.96
CA GLY A 244 -3.00 -2.50 5.55
C GLY A 244 -1.78 -1.63 5.31
N HIS A 245 -1.28 -1.68 4.08
CA HIS A 245 -0.10 -0.97 3.65
C HIS A 245 -0.17 0.56 3.85
N PHE A 246 0.98 1.16 4.08
CA PHE A 246 1.14 2.60 4.29
C PHE A 246 0.93 3.43 3.03
N THR A 247 1.12 2.83 1.86
CA THR A 247 0.82 3.44 0.56
C THR A 247 0.22 2.42 -0.41
N LEU A 248 -0.49 2.90 -1.44
CA LEU A 248 -0.90 2.07 -2.58
C LEU A 248 0.25 1.82 -3.56
N CYS A 249 1.16 2.78 -3.72
CA CYS A 249 2.32 2.67 -4.61
C CYS A 249 3.44 3.67 -4.24
N GLY A 250 4.69 3.26 -4.45
CA GLY A 250 5.83 4.18 -4.56
C GLY A 250 6.50 4.63 -3.26
N GLU A 251 6.25 3.96 -2.12
CA GLU A 251 6.91 4.28 -0.84
C GLU A 251 7.43 3.00 -0.18
N GLY A 252 8.36 3.17 0.77
CA GLY A 252 9.05 2.07 1.43
C GLY A 252 9.73 2.48 2.72
N LEU A 253 10.58 1.59 3.24
CA LEU A 253 11.41 1.85 4.41
C LEU A 253 12.71 2.55 3.98
N CYS A 254 13.00 3.68 4.60
CA CYS A 254 14.20 4.48 4.42
C CYS A 254 14.97 4.61 5.75
N ILE A 255 16.30 4.51 5.70
CA ILE A 255 17.19 4.74 6.85
C ILE A 255 18.01 6.00 6.61
N GLY A 256 17.95 6.96 7.54
CA GLY A 256 18.67 8.23 7.44
C GLY A 256 17.95 9.31 6.65
N TYR A 257 16.75 9.06 6.13
CA TYR A 257 15.94 10.03 5.38
C TYR A 257 14.48 9.55 5.30
N ASP A 258 13.56 10.43 4.93
CA ASP A 258 12.18 10.12 4.51
C ASP A 258 12.06 10.18 2.98
N SER A 259 11.19 9.38 2.39
CA SER A 259 10.99 9.28 0.94
C SER A 259 10.21 10.48 0.38
N ALA A 260 9.59 10.36 -0.79
CA ALA A 260 9.06 11.51 -1.53
C ALA A 260 7.87 12.18 -0.82
N ASP A 261 6.97 11.39 -0.24
CA ASP A 261 5.80 11.86 0.49
C ASP A 261 5.97 11.58 1.99
N THR A 262 6.32 12.60 2.78
CA THR A 262 6.77 12.43 4.18
C THR A 262 5.71 11.80 5.07
N VAL A 263 6.13 10.93 5.99
CA VAL A 263 5.24 10.26 6.96
C VAL A 263 4.49 11.25 7.85
N THR A 264 5.14 12.35 8.21
CA THR A 264 4.63 13.38 9.13
C THR A 264 4.75 14.78 8.54
N GLY A 265 3.86 15.68 8.95
CA GLY A 265 3.94 17.11 8.63
C GLY A 265 5.00 17.90 9.43
N ASP A 266 5.74 17.27 10.36
CA ASP A 266 6.69 17.96 11.26
C ASP A 266 7.97 18.47 10.55
N TYR A 267 8.31 17.86 9.41
CA TYR A 267 9.43 18.23 8.56
C TYR A 267 9.01 18.22 7.09
N ARG A 268 9.92 18.64 6.18
CA ARG A 268 9.64 18.70 4.74
C ARG A 268 10.78 18.08 3.94
N GLY A 269 10.42 17.49 2.80
CA GLY A 269 11.37 16.81 1.92
C GLY A 269 12.01 15.62 2.64
N ARG A 270 13.21 15.22 2.18
CA ARG A 270 13.90 14.03 2.68
C ARG A 270 14.31 14.12 4.15
N PHE A 271 14.49 15.34 4.66
CA PHE A 271 14.97 15.64 6.01
C PHE A 271 16.13 14.70 6.43
N ASP A 272 17.16 14.67 5.59
CA ASP A 272 18.32 13.79 5.74
C ASP A 272 18.96 13.90 7.14
N PHE A 273 19.37 12.76 7.68
CA PHE A 273 20.12 12.66 8.92
C PHE A 273 21.50 13.30 8.75
N THR A 274 21.81 14.28 9.59
CA THR A 274 23.05 15.07 9.55
C THR A 274 23.55 15.36 10.96
N GLY A 275 24.82 15.77 11.06
CA GLY A 275 25.43 16.08 12.36
C GLY A 275 25.62 14.86 13.27
N GLY A 276 25.64 13.65 12.72
CA GLY A 276 25.80 12.41 13.46
C GLY A 276 25.99 11.23 12.52
N GLU A 277 25.92 10.01 13.04
CA GLU A 277 26.02 8.77 12.27
C GLU A 277 24.95 7.76 12.70
N ILE A 278 24.29 7.12 11.74
CA ILE A 278 23.46 5.94 11.99
C ILE A 278 24.31 4.73 11.62
N ALA A 279 24.60 3.83 12.55
CA ALA A 279 25.35 2.62 12.23
C ALA A 279 24.45 1.58 11.54
N LYS A 280 23.24 1.38 12.09
CA LYS A 280 22.20 0.47 11.57
C LYS A 280 20.88 0.67 12.31
N VAL A 281 19.81 0.15 11.73
CA VAL A 281 18.48 0.05 12.35
C VAL A 281 18.01 -1.40 12.27
N ILE A 282 17.57 -1.94 13.40
CA ILE A 282 17.13 -3.34 13.54
C ILE A 282 15.64 -3.34 13.85
N PHE A 283 14.86 -4.03 13.02
CA PHE A 283 13.46 -4.35 13.29
C PHE A 283 13.36 -5.78 13.80
N ASP A 284 12.77 -5.95 14.97
CA ASP A 284 12.44 -7.23 15.60
C ASP A 284 10.91 -7.35 15.64
N ILE A 285 10.38 -8.29 14.86
CA ILE A 285 8.94 -8.41 14.61
C ILE A 285 8.42 -9.64 15.35
N ALA A 286 7.39 -9.45 16.16
CA ALA A 286 6.77 -10.55 16.88
C ALA A 286 5.97 -11.47 15.95
N ASP A 287 5.90 -12.75 16.32
CA ASP A 287 5.02 -13.75 15.69
C ASP A 287 3.64 -13.76 16.35
N ASP A 288 3.04 -12.58 16.54
CA ASP A 288 1.74 -12.40 17.19
C ASP A 288 0.68 -11.89 16.22
N ALA A 289 0.88 -12.06 14.90
CA ALA A 289 -0.01 -11.56 13.87
C ALA A 289 -1.46 -12.00 14.13
N TYR A 290 -2.39 -11.03 14.09
CA TYR A 290 -3.80 -11.33 14.35
C TYR A 290 -4.38 -12.18 13.21
N VAL A 291 -4.96 -13.32 13.57
CA VAL A 291 -5.70 -14.19 12.67
C VAL A 291 -7.16 -14.19 13.12
N ASP A 292 -8.05 -13.65 12.30
CA ASP A 292 -9.50 -13.76 12.51
C ASP A 292 -9.93 -15.20 12.20
N VAL A 293 -9.90 -16.07 13.21
CA VAL A 293 -10.15 -17.52 13.05
C VAL A 293 -11.57 -17.79 12.55
N GLU A 294 -12.55 -16.98 12.96
CA GLU A 294 -13.94 -17.13 12.53
C GLU A 294 -14.08 -16.81 11.04
N LYS A 295 -13.56 -15.66 10.58
CA LYS A 295 -13.55 -15.37 9.13
C LYS A 295 -12.70 -16.35 8.34
N HIS A 296 -11.59 -16.82 8.91
CA HIS A 296 -10.76 -17.83 8.25
C HIS A 296 -11.52 -19.14 8.05
N TYR A 297 -12.33 -19.53 9.03
CA TYR A 297 -13.20 -20.70 8.96
C TYR A 297 -14.37 -20.50 7.97
N GLU A 298 -15.03 -19.34 7.99
CA GLU A 298 -16.06 -18.98 7.00
C GLU A 298 -15.52 -19.00 5.57
N ALA A 299 -14.32 -18.46 5.35
CA ALA A 299 -13.65 -18.46 4.05
C ALA A 299 -13.21 -19.87 3.61
N ALA A 300 -12.93 -20.79 4.55
CA ALA A 300 -12.65 -22.18 4.22
C ALA A 300 -13.93 -22.91 3.80
N LEU A 301 -15.03 -22.71 4.52
CA LEU A 301 -16.33 -23.32 4.21
C LEU A 301 -16.95 -22.81 2.91
N SER A 302 -16.66 -21.58 2.49
CA SER A 302 -17.16 -21.04 1.20
C SER A 302 -16.44 -21.58 -0.04
N ARG A 303 -15.37 -22.38 0.16
CA ARG A 303 -14.62 -23.05 -0.91
C ARG A 303 -15.13 -24.46 -1.21
N ASP A 304 -16.00 -25.02 -0.36
CA ASP A 304 -16.65 -26.33 -0.49
C ASP A 304 -18.08 -26.19 -1.05
#